data_AF-A0A6N8X727-F1
#
_entry.id   AF-A0A6N8X727-F1
#
_cell.length_a   1.000
_cell.length_b   1.000
_cell.length_c   1.000
_cell.angle_alpha   90.00
_cell.angle_beta   90.00
_cell.angle_gamma   90.00
#
_symmetry.space_group_name_H-M   'P 1'
#
loop_
_entity.id
_entity.type
_entity.pdbx_description
1 polymer ?
#
loop_
_entity_poly.entity_id
_entity_poly.type
_entity_poly.pdbx_seq_one_letter_code
_entity_poly.pdbx_strand_id
1 'polypeptide(L)'
;MPDAKFGLSPADLLELLAQYPDALPRLGLLHFHVGSQVTDLTRLQRAAAEAAQVYASLIQRGAGIRYLDVGGGLGVEYGDAPGSPAGLGYSLADYAHAIVAAVNEVCRSRSVPHPVLLCESGRAVTAHHSVLIVPVLSVRERHGLTGDVEIPPQAGDATAWLIRRALHGPAPVDAREASALLSRAHDAYGKVAASFAEGRVAMEEFAVAERAFVTVARRIVDFLGQAGLP
;
A
#
# COMPACT_ATOMS: atom_id res chain seq x y z
N MET A 1 25.78 -3.13 12.22
CA MET A 1 24.69 -2.80 11.29
C MET A 1 25.02 -1.46 10.65
N PRO A 2 25.18 -1.34 9.32
CA PRO A 2 25.80 -0.14 8.73
C PRO A 2 24.95 1.15 8.77
N ASP A 3 23.64 1.07 9.03
CA ASP A 3 22.72 2.24 8.92
C ASP A 3 21.98 2.61 10.23
N ALA A 4 22.40 2.08 11.39
CA ALA A 4 21.78 2.45 12.66
C ALA A 4 22.31 3.82 13.15
N LYS A 5 21.41 4.79 13.31
CA LYS A 5 21.77 6.17 13.73
C LYS A 5 22.21 6.29 15.19
N PHE A 6 21.68 5.42 16.05
CA PHE A 6 21.86 5.46 17.51
C PHE A 6 21.96 4.04 18.07
N GLY A 7 22.42 3.95 19.33
CA GLY A 7 22.53 2.72 20.10
C GLY A 7 23.97 2.38 20.47
N LEU A 8 24.14 1.72 21.60
CA LEU A 8 25.43 1.12 21.98
C LEU A 8 25.45 -0.32 21.48
N SER A 9 26.55 -0.74 20.86
CA SER A 9 26.75 -2.16 20.63
C SER A 9 26.92 -2.88 21.99
N PRO A 10 26.71 -4.21 22.06
CA PRO A 10 27.01 -4.96 23.28
C PRO A 10 28.46 -4.77 23.77
N ALA A 11 29.42 -4.59 22.86
CA ALA A 11 30.81 -4.30 23.21
C ALA A 11 30.93 -2.92 23.88
N ASP A 12 30.41 -1.87 23.25
CA ASP A 12 30.45 -0.51 23.80
C ASP A 12 29.74 -0.41 25.15
N LEU A 13 28.62 -1.11 25.31
CA LEU A 13 27.87 -1.17 26.56
C LEU A 13 28.71 -1.82 27.68
N LEU A 14 29.38 -2.93 27.39
CA LEU A 14 30.25 -3.60 28.36
C LEU A 14 31.46 -2.74 28.73
N GLU A 15 32.08 -2.08 27.77
CA GLU A 15 33.19 -1.15 28.00
C GLU A 15 32.74 0.04 28.86
N LEU A 16 31.58 0.62 28.57
CA LEU A 16 31.01 1.71 29.34
C LEU A 16 30.72 1.28 30.79
N LEU A 17 30.14 0.10 30.98
CA LEU A 17 29.84 -0.41 32.32
C LEU A 17 31.12 -0.77 33.11
N ALA A 18 32.18 -1.18 32.43
CA ALA A 18 33.49 -1.40 33.07
C ALA A 18 34.12 -0.08 33.56
N GLN A 19 33.90 1.02 32.84
CA GLN A 19 34.37 2.36 33.24
C GLN A 19 33.56 2.95 34.39
N TYR A 20 32.27 2.61 34.50
CA TYR A 20 31.34 3.15 35.49
C TYR A 20 30.58 2.05 36.26
N PRO A 21 31.27 1.21 37.06
CA PRO A 21 30.64 0.07 37.74
C PRO A 21 29.51 0.49 38.69
N ASP A 22 29.64 1.65 39.34
CA ASP A 22 28.62 2.19 40.26
C ASP A 22 27.33 2.66 39.53
N ALA A 23 27.36 2.78 38.21
CA ALA A 23 26.19 3.13 37.41
C ALA A 23 25.27 1.92 37.17
N LEU A 24 25.79 0.70 37.25
CA LEU A 24 25.05 -0.51 36.90
C LEU A 24 23.75 -0.68 37.72
N PRO A 25 23.75 -0.50 39.06
CA PRO A 25 22.51 -0.57 39.85
C PRO A 25 21.54 0.60 39.57
N ARG A 26 22.02 1.70 38.95
CA ARG A 26 21.21 2.88 38.61
C ARG A 26 20.57 2.79 37.23
N LEU A 27 20.98 1.82 36.42
CA LEU A 27 20.48 1.63 35.07
C LEU A 27 19.06 1.09 35.14
N GLY A 28 18.07 1.96 34.95
CA GLY A 28 16.65 1.65 35.23
C GLY A 28 15.85 1.15 34.03
N LEU A 29 16.33 1.38 32.81
CA LEU A 29 15.59 1.12 31.57
C LEU A 29 16.54 0.66 30.46
N LEU A 30 16.12 -0.35 29.70
CA LEU A 30 16.72 -0.76 28.44
C LEU A 30 15.75 -0.43 27.30
N HIS A 31 16.24 0.20 26.24
CA HIS A 31 15.43 0.62 25.10
C HIS A 31 16.00 0.05 23.79
N PHE A 32 15.12 -0.33 22.88
CA PHE A 32 15.46 -0.56 21.48
C PHE A 32 14.35 -0.04 20.56
N HIS A 33 14.72 0.31 19.32
CA HIS A 33 13.75 0.75 18.32
C HIS A 33 14.05 0.12 16.95
N VAL A 34 13.12 -0.67 16.44
CA VAL A 34 13.24 -1.38 15.16
C VAL A 34 12.98 -0.46 13.95
N GLY A 35 12.25 0.62 14.17
CA GLY A 35 11.74 1.55 13.15
C GLY A 35 10.21 1.69 13.20
N SER A 36 9.65 2.49 12.29
CA SER A 36 8.21 2.70 12.16
C SER A 36 7.58 1.75 11.12
N GLN A 37 6.29 1.44 11.26
CA GLN A 37 5.52 0.64 10.29
C GLN A 37 6.18 -0.72 9.99
N VAL A 38 6.50 -1.49 11.03
CA VAL A 38 7.10 -2.81 10.83
C VAL A 38 6.00 -3.80 10.48
N THR A 39 5.96 -4.26 9.23
CA THR A 39 4.92 -5.19 8.74
C THR A 39 5.25 -6.66 9.01
N ASP A 40 6.53 -7.00 9.19
CA ASP A 40 6.98 -8.36 9.53
C ASP A 40 7.05 -8.54 11.06
N LEU A 41 6.10 -9.31 11.60
CA LEU A 41 6.02 -9.63 13.02
C LEU A 41 7.25 -10.40 13.51
N THR A 42 7.86 -11.22 12.66
CA THR A 42 9.07 -12.01 13.00
C THR A 42 10.24 -11.10 13.32
N ARG A 43 10.36 -9.96 12.63
CA ARG A 43 11.41 -8.96 12.88
C ARG A 43 11.29 -8.36 14.28
N LEU A 44 10.06 -8.02 14.69
CA LEU A 44 9.76 -7.49 16.02
C LEU A 44 10.05 -8.54 17.11
N GLN A 45 9.62 -9.78 16.89
CA GLN A 45 9.85 -10.88 17.82
C GLN A 45 11.34 -11.16 18.02
N ARG A 46 12.15 -11.17 16.94
CA ARG A 46 13.61 -11.36 17.03
C ARG A 46 14.29 -10.23 17.78
N ALA A 47 13.92 -8.98 17.50
CA ALA A 47 14.48 -7.82 18.19
C ALA A 47 14.15 -7.84 19.70
N ALA A 48 12.90 -8.18 20.05
CA ALA A 48 12.49 -8.33 21.45
C ALA A 48 13.24 -9.45 22.16
N ALA A 49 13.45 -10.59 21.49
CA ALA A 49 14.23 -11.70 22.05
C ALA A 49 15.70 -11.31 22.26
N GLU A 50 16.32 -10.61 21.32
CA GLU A 50 17.71 -10.12 21.44
C GLU A 50 17.84 -9.11 22.59
N ALA A 51 16.94 -8.13 22.66
CA ALA A 51 16.91 -7.15 23.75
C ALA A 51 16.68 -7.82 25.12
N ALA A 52 15.83 -8.86 25.18
CA ALA A 52 15.62 -9.62 26.39
C ALA A 52 16.88 -10.40 26.83
N GLN A 53 17.71 -10.88 25.90
CA GLN A 53 19.00 -11.50 26.25
C GLN A 53 19.96 -10.49 26.86
N VAL A 54 20.02 -9.27 26.31
CA VAL A 54 20.80 -8.17 26.88
C VAL A 54 20.28 -7.81 28.27
N TYR A 55 18.96 -7.64 28.42
CA TYR A 55 18.31 -7.40 29.71
C TYR A 55 18.71 -8.46 30.75
N ALA A 56 18.53 -9.75 30.44
CA ALA A 56 18.84 -10.82 31.38
C ALA A 56 20.32 -10.85 31.78
N SER A 57 21.23 -10.62 30.83
CA SER A 57 22.68 -10.52 31.08
C SER A 57 23.01 -9.36 32.03
N LEU A 58 22.37 -8.20 31.86
CA LEU A 58 22.58 -7.04 32.73
C LEU A 58 22.00 -7.27 34.13
N ILE A 59 20.81 -7.86 34.25
CA ILE A 59 20.22 -8.20 35.55
C ILE A 59 21.12 -9.15 36.34
N GLN A 60 21.66 -10.20 35.69
CA GLN A 60 22.57 -11.14 36.34
C GLN A 60 23.89 -10.50 36.81
N ARG A 61 24.28 -9.37 36.19
CA ARG A 61 25.44 -8.56 36.62
C ARG A 61 25.11 -7.57 37.75
N GLY A 62 23.84 -7.49 38.18
CA GLY A 62 23.38 -6.59 39.25
C GLY A 62 22.78 -5.27 38.76
N ALA A 63 22.35 -5.19 37.50
CA ALA A 63 21.69 -3.99 36.99
C ALA A 63 20.30 -3.77 37.63
N GLY A 64 19.95 -2.51 37.87
CA GLY A 64 18.67 -2.10 38.44
C GLY A 64 17.52 -1.95 37.42
N ILE A 65 17.57 -2.67 36.29
CA ILE A 65 16.68 -2.43 35.16
C ILE A 65 15.27 -2.94 35.50
N ARG A 66 14.30 -2.04 35.46
CA ARG A 66 12.88 -2.35 35.71
C ARG A 66 12.03 -2.30 34.45
N TYR A 67 12.47 -1.51 33.47
CA TYR A 67 11.71 -1.26 32.24
C TYR A 67 12.46 -1.79 31.04
N LEU A 68 11.74 -2.52 30.19
CA LEU A 68 12.19 -2.86 28.84
C LEU A 68 11.25 -2.17 27.86
N ASP A 69 11.79 -1.15 27.19
CA ASP A 69 11.09 -0.38 26.20
C ASP A 69 11.36 -0.94 24.80
N VAL A 70 10.29 -1.39 24.15
CA VAL A 70 10.36 -1.98 22.81
C VAL A 70 10.28 -0.92 21.69
N GLY A 71 10.19 0.35 22.07
CA GLY A 71 10.04 1.47 21.17
C GLY A 71 8.74 1.40 20.37
N GLY A 72 8.72 2.10 19.23
CA GLY A 72 7.63 1.98 18.25
C GLY A 72 7.75 0.74 17.36
N GLY A 73 7.01 0.76 16.25
CA GLY A 73 7.09 -0.26 15.20
C GLY A 73 5.81 -1.03 14.98
N LEU A 74 4.86 -0.98 15.93
CA LEU A 74 3.48 -1.41 15.71
C LEU A 74 2.91 -0.73 14.46
N GLY A 75 2.62 -1.54 13.44
CA GLY A 75 2.11 -1.09 12.17
C GLY A 75 0.61 -0.76 12.24
N VAL A 76 0.17 -0.02 11.23
CA VAL A 76 -1.24 0.29 10.99
C VAL A 76 -1.65 -0.26 9.64
N GLU A 77 -2.82 -0.90 9.59
CA GLU A 77 -3.45 -1.33 8.33
C GLU A 77 -4.01 -0.11 7.61
N TYR A 78 -3.43 0.22 6.46
CA TYR A 78 -3.88 1.31 5.58
C TYR A 78 -4.49 0.80 4.27
N GLY A 79 -4.33 -0.49 3.97
CA GLY A 79 -4.82 -1.10 2.75
C GLY A 79 -6.28 -1.54 2.86
N ASP A 80 -6.94 -1.62 1.71
CA ASP A 80 -8.36 -2.02 1.61
C ASP A 80 -8.59 -3.51 1.93
N ALA A 81 -7.52 -4.31 2.04
CA ALA A 81 -7.57 -5.72 2.43
C ALA A 81 -6.23 -6.22 3.05
N PRO A 82 -6.28 -7.24 3.94
CA PRO A 82 -5.09 -7.89 4.48
C PRO A 82 -4.20 -8.46 3.36
N GLY A 83 -2.90 -8.17 3.39
CA GLY A 83 -1.94 -8.66 2.38
C GLY A 83 -1.85 -7.82 1.11
N SER A 84 -2.53 -6.68 1.03
CA SER A 84 -2.23 -5.65 0.02
C SER A 84 -0.77 -5.18 0.14
N PRO A 85 -0.17 -4.52 -0.87
CA PRO A 85 1.19 -3.99 -0.79
C PRO A 85 1.43 -3.03 0.38
N ALA A 86 0.36 -2.46 0.94
CA ALA A 86 0.33 -1.60 2.13
C ALA A 86 -0.27 -2.29 3.38
N GLY A 87 -0.52 -3.60 3.29
CA GLY A 87 -1.24 -4.41 4.27
C GLY A 87 -0.40 -4.77 5.50
N LEU A 88 -1.07 -4.87 6.65
CA LEU A 88 -0.50 -5.36 7.89
C LEU A 88 -0.79 -6.86 8.04
N GLY A 89 0.25 -7.68 8.17
CA GLY A 89 0.11 -9.14 8.27
C GLY A 89 -0.23 -9.67 9.67
N TYR A 90 -0.56 -8.80 10.63
CA TYR A 90 -0.78 -9.19 12.02
C TYR A 90 -1.77 -8.25 12.72
N SER A 91 -2.45 -8.75 13.76
CA SER A 91 -3.32 -7.95 14.62
C SER A 91 -2.55 -7.34 15.80
N LEU A 92 -3.17 -6.38 16.51
CA LEU A 92 -2.62 -5.85 17.76
C LEU A 92 -2.38 -6.96 18.81
N ALA A 93 -3.25 -7.97 18.85
CA ALA A 93 -3.10 -9.10 19.76
C ALA A 93 -1.89 -9.96 19.39
N ASP A 94 -1.65 -10.19 18.10
CA ASP A 94 -0.48 -10.93 17.61
C ASP A 94 0.82 -10.18 17.95
N TYR A 95 0.83 -8.85 17.78
CA TYR A 95 1.94 -8.00 18.20
C TYR A 95 2.23 -8.15 19.70
N ALA A 96 1.21 -7.97 20.54
CA ALA A 96 1.36 -8.07 21.99
C ALA A 96 1.85 -9.46 22.41
N HIS A 97 1.27 -10.53 21.86
CA HIS A 97 1.71 -11.90 22.14
C HIS A 97 3.15 -12.15 21.69
N ALA A 98 3.54 -11.72 20.49
CA ALA A 98 4.89 -11.95 19.98
C ALA A 98 5.96 -11.31 20.88
N ILE A 99 5.74 -10.07 21.31
CA ILE A 99 6.66 -9.34 22.20
C ILE A 99 6.69 -9.98 23.59
N VAL A 100 5.52 -10.20 24.21
CA VAL A 100 5.44 -10.76 25.57
C VAL A 100 6.03 -12.17 25.61
N ALA A 101 5.73 -13.02 24.63
CA ALA A 101 6.24 -14.39 24.57
C ALA A 101 7.76 -14.42 24.40
N ALA A 102 8.31 -13.58 23.52
CA ALA A 102 9.76 -13.49 23.31
C ALA A 102 10.51 -13.09 24.59
N VAL A 103 10.00 -12.08 25.32
CA VAL A 103 10.62 -11.63 26.58
C VAL A 103 10.45 -12.67 27.68
N ASN A 104 9.26 -13.26 27.82
CA ASN A 104 8.96 -14.28 28.83
C ASN A 104 9.86 -15.51 28.68
N GLU A 105 10.06 -16.00 27.46
CA GLU A 105 10.91 -17.18 27.21
C GLU A 105 12.36 -16.95 27.68
N VAL A 106 12.91 -15.77 27.39
CA VAL A 106 14.26 -15.41 27.83
C VAL A 106 14.32 -15.25 29.35
N CYS A 107 13.35 -14.57 29.96
CA CYS A 107 13.33 -14.37 31.41
C CYS A 107 13.26 -15.70 32.17
N ARG A 108 12.39 -16.62 31.72
CA ARG A 108 12.26 -17.97 32.29
C ARG A 108 13.53 -18.79 32.13
N SER A 109 14.08 -18.87 30.91
CA SER A 109 15.28 -19.67 30.63
C SER A 109 16.53 -19.15 31.38
N ARG A 110 16.63 -17.84 31.60
CA ARG A 110 17.74 -17.20 32.33
C ARG A 110 17.48 -17.05 33.83
N SER A 111 16.29 -17.44 34.31
CA SER A 111 15.85 -17.28 35.71
C SER A 111 16.02 -15.85 36.25
N VAL A 112 15.61 -14.86 35.45
CA VAL A 112 15.59 -13.44 35.83
C VAL A 112 14.14 -12.95 36.01
N PRO A 113 13.90 -11.91 36.83
CA PRO A 113 12.57 -11.30 36.94
C PRO A 113 12.07 -10.77 35.59
N HIS A 114 10.75 -10.71 35.43
CA HIS A 114 10.14 -10.07 34.27
C HIS A 114 10.18 -8.54 34.40
N PRO A 115 10.60 -7.80 33.35
CA PRO A 115 10.53 -6.34 33.34
C PRO A 115 9.10 -5.85 33.10
N VAL A 116 8.86 -4.58 33.41
CA VAL A 116 7.71 -3.84 32.87
C VAL A 116 7.98 -3.50 31.41
N LEU A 117 7.07 -3.89 30.52
CA LEU A 117 7.17 -3.58 29.10
C LEU A 117 6.57 -2.21 28.81
N LEU A 118 7.32 -1.39 28.06
CA LEU A 118 6.87 -0.12 27.52
C LEU A 118 6.85 -0.19 25.99
N CYS A 119 5.94 0.53 25.35
CA CYS A 119 5.92 0.69 23.89
C CYS A 119 5.66 2.15 23.51
N GLU A 120 6.27 2.58 22.41
CA GLU A 120 6.17 3.94 21.88
C GLU A 120 5.39 3.95 20.55
N SER A 121 4.24 3.27 20.55
CA SER A 121 3.43 3.01 19.35
C SER A 121 2.62 4.23 18.86
N GLY A 122 3.29 5.36 18.63
CA GLY A 122 2.64 6.64 18.31
C GLY A 122 1.75 6.57 17.07
N ARG A 123 2.24 5.96 15.98
CA ARG A 123 1.45 5.78 14.74
C ARG A 123 0.16 5.01 14.98
N ALA A 124 0.22 3.92 15.75
CA ALA A 124 -0.94 3.08 16.01
C ALA A 124 -2.05 3.84 16.75
N VAL A 125 -1.66 4.76 17.63
CA VAL A 125 -2.61 5.61 18.38
C VAL A 125 -3.18 6.73 17.50
N THR A 126 -2.36 7.33 16.62
CA THR A 126 -2.74 8.54 15.88
C THR A 126 -3.14 8.31 14.43
N ALA A 127 -3.04 7.11 13.86
CA ALA A 127 -3.30 6.96 12.42
C ALA A 127 -4.75 7.28 12.01
N HIS A 128 -5.73 6.88 12.82
CA HIS A 128 -7.16 6.92 12.43
C HIS A 128 -7.96 8.05 13.10
N HIS A 129 -7.30 8.97 13.81
CA HIS A 129 -7.99 10.04 14.55
C HIS A 129 -8.37 11.25 13.68
N SER A 130 -7.87 11.35 12.44
CA SER A 130 -8.09 12.49 11.55
C SER A 130 -8.54 12.06 10.17
N VAL A 131 -9.40 12.87 9.56
CA VAL A 131 -9.91 12.69 8.20
C VAL A 131 -9.73 13.99 7.44
N LEU A 132 -9.18 13.90 6.22
CA LEU A 132 -9.10 15.04 5.30
C LEU A 132 -10.32 15.03 4.37
N ILE A 133 -11.16 16.04 4.49
CA ILE A 133 -12.34 16.21 3.63
C ILE A 133 -12.07 17.37 2.68
N VAL A 134 -12.13 17.10 1.37
CA VAL A 134 -11.94 18.10 0.32
C VAL A 134 -13.10 18.02 -0.69
N PRO A 135 -13.65 19.16 -1.15
CA PRO A 135 -14.69 19.14 -2.17
C PRO A 135 -14.10 18.74 -3.53
N VAL A 136 -14.89 18.01 -4.31
CA VAL A 136 -14.59 17.80 -5.74
C VAL A 136 -14.91 19.09 -6.47
N LEU A 137 -13.89 19.76 -7.01
CA LEU A 137 -14.06 21.05 -7.68
C LEU A 137 -14.60 20.92 -9.11
N SER A 138 -14.21 19.86 -9.81
CA SER A 138 -14.65 19.58 -11.17
C SER A 138 -14.41 18.12 -11.51
N VAL A 139 -15.29 17.55 -12.32
CA VAL A 139 -15.16 16.22 -12.90
C VAL A 139 -15.10 16.38 -14.41
N ARG A 140 -14.06 15.84 -15.05
CA ARG A 140 -13.98 15.80 -16.51
C ARG A 140 -14.56 14.49 -17.01
N GLU A 141 -15.78 14.55 -17.52
CA GLU A 141 -16.39 13.41 -18.19
C GLU A 141 -15.92 13.32 -19.65
N ARG A 142 -15.72 12.09 -20.14
CA ARG A 142 -15.55 11.84 -21.58
C ARG A 142 -16.90 11.58 -22.18
N HIS A 143 -17.48 12.56 -22.87
CA HIS A 143 -18.76 12.39 -23.53
C HIS A 143 -18.62 11.56 -24.81
N GLY A 144 -19.57 10.65 -25.04
CA GLY A 144 -19.70 9.96 -26.32
C GLY A 144 -20.32 10.85 -27.41
N LEU A 145 -20.65 10.26 -28.55
CA LEU A 145 -21.47 10.92 -29.57
C LEU A 145 -22.84 11.32 -28.99
N THR A 146 -23.30 12.50 -29.39
CA THR A 146 -24.59 13.08 -29.01
C THR A 146 -25.39 13.39 -30.27
N GLY A 147 -26.63 12.91 -30.36
CA GLY A 147 -27.49 13.11 -31.52
C GLY A 147 -27.11 12.27 -32.74
N ASP A 148 -27.81 12.52 -33.86
CA ASP A 148 -27.52 11.91 -35.15
C ASP A 148 -26.32 12.63 -35.76
N VAL A 149 -25.16 11.98 -35.70
CA VAL A 149 -23.92 12.49 -36.31
C VAL A 149 -23.79 11.88 -37.70
N GLU A 150 -23.87 12.71 -38.74
CA GLU A 150 -23.59 12.27 -40.10
C GLU A 150 -22.11 11.95 -40.27
N ILE A 151 -21.82 10.86 -40.97
CA ILE A 151 -20.44 10.49 -41.32
C ILE A 151 -19.98 11.46 -42.40
N PRO A 152 -18.92 12.26 -42.19
CA PRO A 152 -18.40 13.16 -43.21
C PRO A 152 -18.06 12.38 -44.49
N PRO A 153 -18.40 12.87 -45.70
CA PRO A 153 -18.08 12.17 -46.95
C PRO A 153 -16.59 11.85 -47.15
N GLN A 154 -15.72 12.66 -46.55
CA GLN A 154 -14.27 12.54 -46.56
C GLN A 154 -13.70 11.69 -45.41
N ALA A 155 -14.54 11.17 -44.51
CA ALA A 155 -14.08 10.41 -43.36
C ALA A 155 -13.40 9.12 -43.80
N GLY A 156 -12.24 8.82 -43.21
CA GLY A 156 -11.55 7.57 -43.46
C GLY A 156 -12.35 6.36 -42.98
N ASP A 157 -12.03 5.18 -43.52
CA ASP A 157 -12.73 3.92 -43.20
C ASP A 157 -12.80 3.64 -41.69
N ALA A 158 -11.73 3.94 -40.96
CA ALA A 158 -11.65 3.73 -39.52
C ALA A 158 -12.63 4.65 -38.75
N THR A 159 -12.74 5.92 -39.16
CA THR A 159 -13.69 6.88 -38.59
C THR A 159 -15.12 6.46 -38.92
N ALA A 160 -15.40 6.15 -40.19
CA ALA A 160 -16.72 5.69 -40.61
C ALA A 160 -17.16 4.41 -39.88
N TRP A 161 -16.25 3.46 -39.68
CA TRP A 161 -16.50 2.25 -38.91
C TRP A 161 -16.86 2.55 -37.45
N LEU A 162 -16.09 3.43 -36.78
CA LEU A 162 -16.36 3.83 -35.40
C LEU A 162 -17.72 4.49 -35.26
N ILE A 163 -18.07 5.42 -36.15
CA ILE A 163 -19.37 6.12 -36.12
C ILE A 163 -20.52 5.12 -36.33
N ARG A 164 -20.44 4.26 -37.37
CA ARG A 164 -21.47 3.25 -37.61
C ARG A 164 -21.65 2.32 -36.43
N ARG A 165 -20.55 1.89 -35.81
CA ARG A 165 -20.61 1.02 -34.62
C ARG A 165 -21.21 1.77 -33.43
N ALA A 166 -20.84 3.02 -33.21
CA ALA A 166 -21.36 3.84 -32.14
C ALA A 166 -22.85 4.16 -32.27
N LEU A 167 -23.36 4.38 -33.48
CA LEU A 167 -24.77 4.69 -33.73
C LEU A 167 -25.63 3.42 -33.79
N HIS A 168 -25.27 2.47 -34.65
CA HIS A 168 -26.12 1.35 -35.06
C HIS A 168 -25.53 -0.04 -34.76
N GLY A 169 -24.36 -0.11 -34.13
CA GLY A 169 -23.75 -1.39 -33.77
C GLY A 169 -24.60 -2.16 -32.77
N PRO A 170 -24.89 -3.46 -33.00
CA PRO A 170 -25.55 -4.29 -32.01
C PRO A 170 -24.73 -4.36 -30.72
N ALA A 171 -25.39 -4.59 -29.59
CA ALA A 171 -24.68 -4.96 -28.36
C ALA A 171 -23.95 -6.30 -28.56
N PRO A 172 -22.78 -6.51 -27.94
CA PRO A 172 -22.17 -7.85 -27.91
C PRO A 172 -23.10 -8.83 -27.21
N VAL A 173 -23.03 -10.13 -27.55
CA VAL A 173 -23.84 -11.17 -26.90
C VAL A 173 -23.14 -11.88 -25.74
N ASP A 174 -21.81 -11.80 -25.68
CA ASP A 174 -20.99 -12.40 -24.63
C ASP A 174 -19.69 -11.62 -24.38
N ALA A 175 -18.92 -12.03 -23.35
CA ALA A 175 -17.64 -11.41 -22.98
C ALA A 175 -16.58 -11.50 -24.09
N ARG A 176 -16.60 -12.57 -24.88
CA ARG A 176 -15.61 -12.79 -25.95
C ARG A 176 -15.84 -11.81 -27.09
N GLU A 177 -17.09 -11.63 -27.49
CA GLU A 177 -17.50 -10.64 -28.49
C GLU A 177 -17.26 -9.21 -27.98
N ALA A 178 -17.57 -8.93 -26.71
CA ALA A 178 -17.30 -7.65 -26.07
C ALA A 178 -15.79 -7.31 -26.13
N SER A 179 -14.92 -8.26 -25.78
CA SER A 179 -13.47 -8.11 -25.86
C SER A 179 -12.98 -7.90 -27.30
N ALA A 180 -13.44 -8.73 -28.25
CA ALA A 180 -13.08 -8.59 -29.65
C ALA A 180 -13.53 -7.25 -30.25
N LEU A 181 -14.71 -6.77 -29.85
CA LEU A 181 -15.24 -5.47 -30.25
C LEU A 181 -14.39 -4.32 -29.71
N LEU A 182 -14.01 -4.38 -28.42
CA LEU A 182 -13.15 -3.38 -27.81
C LEU A 182 -11.79 -3.31 -28.50
N SER A 183 -11.15 -4.46 -28.78
CA SER A 183 -9.88 -4.50 -29.52
C SER A 183 -10.01 -3.84 -30.89
N ARG A 184 -11.06 -4.17 -31.65
CA ARG A 184 -11.30 -3.54 -32.97
C ARG A 184 -11.55 -2.04 -32.86
N ALA A 185 -12.26 -1.59 -31.82
CA ALA A 185 -12.49 -0.17 -31.57
C ALA A 185 -11.20 0.57 -31.21
N HIS A 186 -10.32 -0.03 -30.40
CA HIS A 186 -8.99 0.49 -30.13
C HIS A 186 -8.13 0.59 -31.40
N ASP A 187 -8.10 -0.45 -32.22
CA ASP A 187 -7.32 -0.46 -33.47
C ASP A 187 -7.82 0.61 -34.44
N ALA A 188 -9.13 0.74 -34.60
CA ALA A 188 -9.73 1.77 -35.45
C ALA A 188 -9.39 3.18 -34.93
N TYR A 189 -9.58 3.43 -33.63
CA TYR A 189 -9.25 4.73 -33.03
C TYR A 189 -7.75 5.04 -33.13
N GLY A 190 -6.87 4.06 -32.91
CA GLY A 190 -5.43 4.20 -33.05
C GLY A 190 -4.99 4.61 -34.45
N LYS A 191 -5.63 4.06 -35.50
CA LYS A 191 -5.38 4.47 -36.89
C LYS A 191 -5.79 5.92 -37.16
N VAL A 192 -6.93 6.35 -36.62
CA VAL A 192 -7.40 7.73 -36.77
C VAL A 192 -6.48 8.69 -36.00
N ALA A 193 -6.07 8.32 -34.78
CA ALA A 193 -5.13 9.11 -33.97
C ALA A 193 -3.75 9.25 -34.63
N ALA A 194 -3.19 8.17 -35.18
CA ALA A 194 -1.94 8.22 -35.93
C ALA A 194 -2.06 9.13 -37.17
N SER A 195 -3.18 9.00 -37.91
CA SER A 195 -3.42 9.83 -39.09
C SER A 195 -3.62 11.31 -38.75
N PHE A 196 -4.25 11.63 -37.61
CA PHE A 196 -4.34 13.00 -37.11
C PHE A 196 -2.97 13.56 -36.71
N ALA A 197 -2.14 12.77 -36.02
CA ALA A 197 -0.79 13.16 -35.63
C ALA A 197 0.11 13.47 -36.84
N GLU A 198 -0.13 12.81 -37.97
CA GLU A 198 0.56 13.06 -39.24
C GLU A 198 -0.07 14.17 -40.10
N GLY A 199 -1.14 14.83 -39.63
CA GLY A 199 -1.83 15.90 -40.35
C GLY A 199 -2.70 15.42 -41.51
N ARG A 200 -3.01 14.12 -41.58
CA ARG A 200 -3.81 13.49 -42.65
C ARG A 200 -5.31 13.49 -42.37
N VAL A 201 -5.71 13.79 -41.14
CA VAL A 201 -7.10 13.83 -40.66
C VAL A 201 -7.36 15.20 -40.02
N ALA A 202 -8.51 15.80 -40.30
CA ALA A 202 -8.92 17.08 -39.74
C ALA A 202 -9.34 16.93 -38.26
N MET A 203 -9.31 18.04 -37.50
CA MET A 203 -9.66 18.04 -36.08
C MET A 203 -11.11 17.60 -35.85
N GLU A 204 -12.02 17.98 -36.75
CA GLU A 204 -13.44 17.64 -36.69
C GLU A 204 -13.66 16.13 -36.83
N GLU A 205 -12.97 15.49 -37.77
CA GLU A 205 -13.02 14.04 -37.96
C GLU A 205 -12.42 13.31 -36.75
N PHE A 206 -11.27 13.78 -36.26
CA PHE A 206 -10.64 13.22 -35.07
C PHE A 206 -11.53 13.32 -33.83
N ALA A 207 -12.18 14.47 -33.61
CA ALA A 207 -13.10 14.68 -32.49
C ALA A 207 -14.34 13.77 -32.57
N VAL A 208 -14.90 13.55 -33.77
CA VAL A 208 -16.02 12.62 -33.97
C VAL A 208 -15.56 11.18 -33.72
N ALA A 209 -14.39 10.78 -34.20
CA ALA A 209 -13.84 9.45 -33.97
C ALA A 209 -13.59 9.18 -32.48
N GLU A 210 -13.06 10.15 -31.73
CA GLU A 210 -12.89 10.06 -30.28
C GLU A 210 -14.23 9.83 -29.57
N ARG A 211 -15.23 10.65 -29.86
CA ARG A 211 -16.58 10.51 -29.28
C ARG A 211 -17.23 9.19 -29.66
N ALA A 212 -17.05 8.72 -30.90
CA ALA A 212 -17.57 7.44 -31.37
C ALA A 212 -16.93 6.27 -30.61
N PHE A 213 -15.61 6.29 -30.45
CA PHE A 213 -14.88 5.32 -29.65
C PHE A 213 -15.39 5.29 -28.20
N VAL A 214 -15.56 6.44 -27.56
CA VAL A 214 -16.12 6.53 -26.20
C VAL A 214 -17.52 5.93 -26.11
N THR A 215 -18.39 6.18 -27.09
CA THR A 215 -19.74 5.57 -27.14
C THR A 215 -19.66 4.05 -27.23
N VAL A 216 -18.81 3.51 -28.09
CA VAL A 216 -18.63 2.05 -28.24
C VAL A 216 -18.12 1.44 -26.93
N ALA A 217 -17.10 2.05 -26.31
CA ALA A 217 -16.55 1.59 -25.04
C ALA A 217 -17.59 1.61 -23.91
N ARG A 218 -18.38 2.69 -23.80
CA ARG A 218 -19.46 2.79 -22.80
C ARG A 218 -20.51 1.69 -22.99
N ARG A 219 -20.98 1.44 -24.21
CA ARG A 219 -21.95 0.36 -24.48
C ARG A 219 -21.41 -1.02 -24.10
N ILE A 220 -20.10 -1.27 -24.27
CA ILE A 220 -19.46 -2.52 -23.84
C ILE A 220 -19.46 -2.62 -22.32
N VAL A 221 -19.07 -1.55 -21.61
CA VAL A 221 -19.06 -1.51 -20.14
C VAL A 221 -20.47 -1.72 -19.59
N ASP A 222 -21.48 -1.04 -20.15
CA ASP A 222 -22.88 -1.17 -19.75
C ASP A 222 -23.37 -2.62 -19.93
N PHE A 223 -23.00 -3.26 -21.05
CA PHE A 223 -23.32 -4.67 -21.30
C PHE A 223 -22.67 -5.60 -20.26
N LEU A 224 -21.37 -5.46 -20.02
CA LEU A 224 -20.64 -6.31 -19.05
C LEU A 224 -21.21 -6.15 -17.64
N GLY A 225 -21.52 -4.92 -17.24
CA GLY A 225 -22.15 -4.61 -15.96
C GLY A 225 -23.53 -5.23 -15.79
N GLN A 226 -24.38 -5.20 -16.84
CA GLN A 226 -25.70 -5.86 -16.82
C GLN A 226 -25.61 -7.38 -16.79
N ALA A 227 -24.59 -7.96 -17.42
CA ALA A 227 -24.38 -9.40 -17.47
C ALA A 227 -23.75 -9.98 -16.18
N GLY A 228 -23.35 -9.14 -15.23
CA GLY A 228 -22.62 -9.57 -14.02
C GLY A 228 -21.26 -10.20 -14.35
N LEU A 229 -20.70 -9.86 -15.51
CA LEU A 229 -19.41 -10.33 -15.97
C LEU A 229 -18.34 -9.32 -15.55
N PRO A 230 -17.16 -9.77 -15.08
CA PRO A 230 -16.07 -8.89 -14.69
C PRO A 230 -15.54 -8.06 -15.86
#